data_AF-A0A972U0K7-F1
#
_entry.id   AF-A0A972U0K7-F1
#
_cell.length_a   1.000
_cell.length_b   1.000
_cell.length_c   1.000
_cell.angle_alpha   90.00
_cell.angle_beta   90.00
_cell.angle_gamma   90.00
#
_symmetry.space_group_name_H-M   'P 1'
#
loop_
_entity.id
_entity.type
_entity.pdbx_description
1 polymer ?
#
loop_
_entity_poly.entity_id
_entity_poly.type
_entity_poly.pdbx_seq_one_letter_code
_entity_poly.pdbx_strand_id
1 'polypeptide(L)'
;FYRNVLSAAFEIAPDATMEDVWKSVRDFAMPGNGIDGFTRKAVEIAVSGIYDLKQHRDEVLLPILRKWSVFERNDFGPAGELAREELAGYLANLDQQVDRFENRRESLHARLFGPTG
;
A
#
# COMPACT_ATOMS: atom_id res chain seq x y z
N PHE A 1 -13.16 9.52 -10.81
CA PHE A 1 -13.28 10.86 -10.24
C PHE A 1 -12.00 11.26 -9.48
N TYR A 2 -11.76 10.77 -8.25
CA TYR A 2 -10.59 11.19 -7.42
C TYR A 2 -9.23 11.10 -8.12
N ARG A 3 -8.97 10.01 -8.88
CA ARG A 3 -7.73 9.86 -9.64
C ARG A 3 -7.49 10.97 -10.66
N ASN A 4 -8.54 11.51 -11.28
CA ASN A 4 -8.44 12.59 -12.26
C ASN A 4 -8.20 13.94 -11.57
N VAL A 5 -8.79 14.14 -10.38
CA VAL A 5 -8.53 15.34 -9.57
C VAL A 5 -7.06 15.39 -9.16
N LEU A 6 -6.50 14.27 -8.69
CA LEU A 6 -5.07 14.25 -8.35
C LEU A 6 -4.17 14.36 -9.58
N SER A 7 -4.56 13.83 -10.75
CA SER A 7 -3.85 14.12 -11.99
C SER A 7 -3.78 15.63 -12.25
N ALA A 8 -4.87 16.38 -12.07
CA ALA A 8 -4.86 17.83 -12.24
C ALA A 8 -4.06 18.55 -11.13
N ALA A 9 -4.04 18.04 -9.91
CA ALA A 9 -3.24 18.60 -8.82
C ALA A 9 -1.73 18.51 -9.12
N PHE A 10 -1.27 17.39 -9.67
CA PHE A 10 0.12 17.23 -10.12
C PHE A 10 0.54 18.28 -11.17
N GLU A 11 -0.37 18.69 -12.06
CA GLU A 11 -0.07 19.73 -13.06
C GLU A 11 0.01 21.15 -12.47
N ILE A 12 -0.55 21.37 -11.27
CA ILE A 12 -0.58 22.70 -10.62
C ILE A 12 0.52 22.82 -9.56
N ALA A 13 0.71 21.78 -8.75
CA ALA A 13 1.61 21.77 -7.62
C ALA A 13 2.25 20.37 -7.46
N PRO A 14 3.22 20.01 -8.31
CA PRO A 14 3.76 18.65 -8.38
C PRO A 14 4.40 18.21 -7.05
N ASP A 15 5.25 19.04 -6.42
CA ASP A 15 5.92 18.71 -5.15
C ASP A 15 4.92 18.47 -4.01
N ALA A 16 4.04 19.44 -3.76
CA ALA A 16 3.05 19.32 -2.68
C ALA A 16 2.12 18.12 -2.89
N THR A 17 1.74 17.86 -4.15
CA THR A 17 0.92 16.68 -4.48
C THR A 17 1.69 15.38 -4.22
N MET A 18 2.97 15.31 -4.57
CA MET A 18 3.81 14.14 -4.33
C MET A 18 4.03 13.87 -2.84
N GLU A 19 4.27 14.91 -2.05
CA GLU A 19 4.36 14.81 -0.58
C GLU A 19 3.06 14.26 0.03
N ASP A 20 1.90 14.72 -0.44
CA ASP A 20 0.61 14.25 0.07
C ASP A 20 0.26 12.83 -0.38
N VAL A 21 0.69 12.43 -1.59
CA VAL A 21 0.65 11.02 -2.01
C VAL A 21 1.48 10.17 -1.06
N TRP A 22 2.73 10.58 -0.77
CA TRP A 22 3.58 9.85 0.15
C TRP A 22 2.98 9.73 1.55
N LYS A 23 2.51 10.84 2.14
CA LYS A 23 1.83 10.82 3.45
C LYS A 23 0.65 9.85 3.46
N SER A 24 -0.16 9.86 2.40
CA SER A 24 -1.32 8.96 2.28
C SER A 24 -0.93 7.49 2.23
N VAL A 25 0.18 7.14 1.57
CA VAL A 25 0.70 5.76 1.52
C VAL A 25 1.31 5.36 2.86
N ARG A 26 2.16 6.22 3.43
CA ARG A 26 2.85 5.98 4.70
C ARG A 26 1.89 5.78 5.86
N ASP A 27 0.87 6.62 5.93
CA ASP A 27 -0.06 6.69 7.06
C ASP A 27 -1.34 5.85 6.83
N PHE A 28 -1.35 5.02 5.77
CA PHE A 28 -2.47 4.14 5.47
C PHE A 28 -2.75 3.17 6.61
N ALA A 29 -4.00 3.13 7.07
CA ALA A 29 -4.50 2.16 8.03
C ALA A 29 -5.75 1.48 7.49
N MET A 30 -5.86 0.17 7.72
CA MET A 30 -7.05 -0.58 7.30
C MET A 30 -8.33 0.01 7.92
N PRO A 31 -9.41 0.15 7.13
CA PRO A 31 -10.72 0.49 7.67
C PRO A 31 -11.14 -0.56 8.70
N GLY A 32 -11.11 -0.18 9.98
CA GLY A 32 -11.34 -1.09 11.11
C GLY A 32 -10.20 -1.14 12.14
N ASN A 33 -9.05 -0.50 11.88
CA ASN A 33 -7.91 -0.46 12.82
C ASN A 33 -8.26 0.06 14.24
N GLY A 34 -9.36 0.80 14.41
CA GLY A 34 -9.86 1.26 15.71
C GLY A 34 -10.89 0.35 16.39
N ILE A 35 -11.23 -0.80 15.80
CA ILE A 35 -12.22 -1.74 16.34
C ILE A 35 -11.49 -2.77 17.20
N ASP A 36 -11.99 -3.02 18.42
CA ASP A 36 -11.43 -4.03 19.31
C ASP A 36 -11.37 -5.41 18.66
N GLY A 37 -10.20 -6.05 18.74
CA GLY A 37 -9.95 -7.36 18.15
C GLY A 37 -9.78 -7.37 16.63
N PHE A 38 -9.81 -6.21 15.95
CA PHE A 38 -9.70 -6.15 14.49
C PHE A 38 -8.37 -6.68 13.97
N THR A 39 -7.27 -6.53 14.70
CA THR A 39 -5.97 -7.08 14.29
C THR A 39 -6.03 -8.58 14.04
N ARG A 40 -6.74 -9.35 14.88
CA ARG A 40 -6.90 -10.79 14.68
C ARG A 40 -7.75 -11.08 13.45
N LYS A 41 -8.86 -10.36 13.29
CA LYS A 41 -9.73 -10.48 12.10
C LYS A 41 -8.99 -10.13 10.81
N ALA A 42 -8.14 -9.11 10.82
CA ALA A 42 -7.33 -8.72 9.68
C ALA A 42 -6.36 -9.84 9.26
N VAL A 43 -5.78 -10.57 10.22
CA VAL A 43 -4.96 -11.76 9.93
C VAL A 43 -5.81 -12.87 9.29
N GLU A 44 -6.99 -13.16 9.83
CA GLU A 44 -7.91 -14.17 9.26
C GLU A 44 -8.32 -13.82 7.83
N ILE A 45 -8.70 -12.56 7.57
CA ILE A 45 -9.06 -12.03 6.24
C ILE A 45 -7.90 -12.17 5.24
N ALA A 46 -6.68 -11.84 5.68
CA ALA A 46 -5.50 -11.94 4.84
C ALA A 46 -5.18 -13.40 4.51
N VAL A 47 -5.20 -14.28 5.51
CA VAL A 47 -4.88 -15.71 5.32
C VAL A 47 -5.94 -16.41 4.47
N SER A 48 -7.21 -16.01 4.57
CA SER A 48 -8.29 -16.52 3.72
C SER A 48 -8.26 -15.98 2.29
N GLY A 49 -7.40 -15.00 1.99
CA GLY A 49 -7.26 -14.41 0.65
C GLY A 49 -8.34 -13.43 0.24
N ILE A 50 -9.09 -12.90 1.20
CA ILE A 50 -10.12 -11.89 0.91
C ILE A 50 -9.45 -10.53 0.67
N TYR A 51 -8.48 -10.19 1.53
CA TYR A 51 -7.67 -8.99 1.36
C TYR A 51 -6.34 -9.13 2.11
N ASP A 52 -5.23 -9.18 1.38
CA ASP A 52 -3.89 -9.27 1.95
C ASP A 52 -2.95 -8.16 1.43
N LEU A 53 -1.72 -8.20 1.91
CA LEU A 53 -0.70 -7.20 1.57
C LEU A 53 -0.33 -7.23 0.09
N LYS A 54 -0.39 -8.39 -0.56
CA LYS A 54 -0.11 -8.56 -1.99
C LYS A 54 -1.20 -7.91 -2.81
N GLN A 55 -2.47 -8.16 -2.48
CA GLN A 55 -3.61 -7.53 -3.13
C GLN A 55 -3.58 -6.01 -2.93
N HIS A 56 -3.25 -5.52 -1.73
CA HIS A 56 -3.09 -4.08 -1.50
C HIS A 56 -2.01 -3.49 -2.43
N ARG A 57 -0.84 -4.13 -2.53
CA ARG A 57 0.23 -3.65 -3.40
C ARG A 57 -0.17 -3.69 -4.88
N ASP A 58 -0.60 -4.84 -5.37
CA ASP A 58 -0.74 -5.12 -6.80
C ASP A 58 -2.02 -4.52 -7.41
N GLU A 59 -3.09 -4.46 -6.62
CA GLU A 59 -4.41 -4.04 -7.10
C GLU A 59 -4.77 -2.60 -6.67
N VAL A 60 -4.12 -2.06 -5.64
CA VAL A 60 -4.39 -0.72 -5.13
C VAL A 60 -3.21 0.22 -5.37
N LEU A 61 -2.06 0.00 -4.72
CA LEU A 61 -0.95 0.96 -4.73
C LEU A 61 -0.33 1.11 -6.11
N LEU A 62 0.25 0.04 -6.68
CA LEU A 62 0.97 0.13 -7.94
C LEU A 62 0.11 0.63 -9.11
N PRO A 63 -1.16 0.20 -9.28
CA PRO A 63 -2.01 0.73 -10.35
C PRO A 63 -2.29 2.23 -10.22
N ILE A 64 -2.46 2.73 -8.99
CA ILE A 64 -2.72 4.15 -8.75
C ILE A 64 -1.46 4.99 -9.00
N LEU A 65 -0.30 4.55 -8.49
CA LEU A 65 0.97 5.25 -8.71
C LEU A 65 1.34 5.29 -10.20
N ARG A 66 1.13 4.18 -10.93
CA ARG A 66 1.30 4.12 -12.38
C ARG A 66 0.36 5.07 -13.12
N LYS A 67 -0.89 5.21 -12.66
CA LYS A 67 -1.87 6.12 -13.28
C LYS A 67 -1.42 7.58 -13.24
N TRP A 68 -0.66 7.98 -12.23
CA TRP A 68 -0.10 9.32 -12.11
C TRP A 68 1.35 9.44 -12.61
N SER A 69 1.92 8.33 -13.07
CA SER A 69 3.29 8.25 -13.59
C SER A 69 4.34 8.80 -12.61
N VAL A 70 4.14 8.60 -11.30
CA VAL A 70 4.96 9.24 -10.26
C VAL A 70 6.46 8.97 -10.40
N PHE A 71 6.85 7.81 -10.94
CA PHE A 71 8.26 7.45 -11.12
C PHE A 71 8.85 7.94 -12.44
N GLU A 72 8.00 8.29 -13.40
CA GLU A 72 8.41 8.77 -14.72
C GLU A 72 8.33 10.31 -14.85
N ARG A 73 7.68 10.99 -13.90
CA ARG A 73 7.63 12.45 -13.83
C ARG A 73 9.02 13.06 -13.66
N ASN A 74 9.23 14.21 -14.29
CA ASN A 74 10.48 14.96 -14.31
C ASN A 74 10.30 16.43 -13.93
N ASP A 75 9.16 16.76 -13.32
CA ASP A 75 8.72 18.09 -12.94
C ASP A 75 8.69 18.31 -11.42
N PHE A 76 9.27 17.37 -10.65
CA PHE A 76 9.46 17.53 -9.22
C PHE A 76 10.69 18.39 -8.92
N GLY A 77 10.54 19.28 -7.95
CA GLY A 77 11.62 19.90 -7.22
C GLY A 77 12.12 19.02 -6.06
N PRO A 78 13.02 19.54 -5.21
CA PRO A 78 13.69 18.75 -4.18
C PRO A 78 12.74 18.06 -3.18
N ALA A 79 11.61 18.68 -2.83
CA ALA A 79 10.66 18.12 -1.88
C ALA A 79 9.87 16.95 -2.49
N GLY A 80 9.41 17.12 -3.74
CA GLY A 80 8.73 16.05 -4.48
C GLY A 80 9.65 14.86 -4.74
N GLU A 81 10.92 15.11 -5.07
CA GLU A 81 11.93 14.06 -5.27
C GLU A 81 12.21 13.27 -3.99
N LEU A 82 12.38 13.95 -2.86
CA LEU A 82 12.56 13.28 -1.57
C LEU A 82 11.36 12.38 -1.23
N ALA A 83 10.13 12.89 -1.39
CA ALA A 83 8.93 12.10 -1.16
C ALA A 83 8.83 10.89 -2.11
N ARG A 84 9.29 11.02 -3.35
CA ARG A 84 9.36 9.93 -4.33
C ARG A 84 10.38 8.86 -3.94
N GLU A 85 11.54 9.25 -3.46
CA GLU A 85 12.56 8.32 -2.95
C GLU A 85 12.06 7.55 -1.72
N GLU A 86 11.42 8.25 -0.77
CA GLU A 86 10.82 7.61 0.41
C GLU A 86 9.72 6.61 0.01
N LEU A 87 8.85 6.98 -0.93
CA LEU A 87 7.85 6.09 -1.49
C LEU A 87 8.49 4.86 -2.16
N ALA A 88 9.55 5.04 -2.96
CA ALA A 88 10.24 3.92 -3.61
C ALA A 88 10.84 2.96 -2.58
N GLY A 89 11.48 3.49 -1.53
CA GLY A 89 12.02 2.69 -0.43
C GLY A 89 10.92 1.92 0.32
N TYR A 90 9.77 2.55 0.55
CA TYR A 90 8.62 1.89 1.15
C TYR A 90 8.10 0.73 0.28
N LEU A 91 7.95 0.93 -1.03
CA LEU A 91 7.49 -0.12 -1.95
C LEU A 91 8.46 -1.31 -2.00
N ALA A 92 9.77 -1.06 -1.99
CA ALA A 92 10.77 -2.12 -1.93
C ALA A 92 10.69 -2.93 -0.63
N ASN A 93 10.40 -2.27 0.51
CA ASN A 93 10.15 -2.97 1.77
C ASN A 93 8.85 -3.78 1.72
N LEU A 94 7.79 -3.18 1.17
CA LEU A 94 6.50 -3.83 0.98
C LEU A 94 6.62 -5.11 0.16
N ASP A 95 7.44 -5.12 -0.89
CA ASP A 95 7.73 -6.32 -1.68
C ASP A 95 8.30 -7.45 -0.83
N GLN A 96 9.30 -7.16 0.01
CA GLN A 96 9.85 -8.16 0.93
C GLN A 96 8.82 -8.65 1.95
N GLN A 97 7.90 -7.79 2.40
CA GLN A 97 6.83 -8.19 3.31
C GLN A 97 5.83 -9.11 2.62
N VAL A 98 5.47 -8.83 1.37
CA VAL A 98 4.61 -9.69 0.54
C VAL A 98 5.24 -11.07 0.38
N ASP A 99 6.51 -11.15 -0.01
CA ASP A 99 7.21 -12.44 -0.18
C ASP A 99 7.24 -13.25 1.13
N ARG A 100 7.53 -12.60 2.25
CA ARG A 100 7.51 -13.24 3.58
C ARG A 100 6.13 -13.69 4.03
N PHE A 101 5.07 -13.00 3.61
CA PHE A 101 3.70 -13.38 3.92
C PHE A 101 3.29 -14.60 3.09
N GLU A 102 3.49 -14.56 1.78
CA GLU A 102 3.13 -15.64 0.86
C GLU A 102 3.84 -16.95 1.26
N ASN A 103 5.14 -16.90 1.57
CA ASN A 103 5.91 -18.07 2.02
C ASN A 103 5.40 -18.70 3.32
N ARG A 104 4.66 -17.95 4.15
CA ARG A 104 4.13 -18.43 5.44
C ARG A 104 2.63 -18.69 5.40
N ARG A 105 1.94 -18.28 4.33
CA ARG A 105 0.47 -18.25 4.26
C ARG A 105 -0.16 -19.61 4.52
N GLU A 106 0.34 -20.67 3.89
CA GLU A 106 -0.17 -22.03 4.09
C GLU A 106 0.01 -22.50 5.54
N SER A 107 1.17 -22.23 6.14
CA SER A 107 1.43 -22.58 7.54
C SER A 107 0.53 -21.81 8.51
N LEU A 108 0.22 -20.55 8.21
CA LEU A 108 -0.71 -19.72 9.00
C LEU A 108 -2.14 -20.21 8.81
N HIS A 109 -2.52 -20.58 7.59
CA HIS A 109 -3.83 -21.14 7.29
C HIS A 109 -4.07 -22.44 8.06
N ALA A 110 -3.11 -23.37 8.05
CA ALA A 110 -3.20 -24.60 8.83
C ALA A 110 -3.31 -24.34 10.35
N ARG A 111 -2.65 -23.31 10.87
CA ARG A 111 -2.73 -22.94 12.29
C ARG A 111 -4.07 -22.30 12.69
N LEU A 112 -4.65 -21.50 11.79
CA LEU A 112 -5.87 -20.75 12.07
C LEU A 112 -7.15 -21.53 11.77
N PHE A 113 -7.10 -22.42 10.77
CA PHE A 113 -8.27 -23.13 10.24
C PHE A 113 -8.09 -24.65 10.20
N GLY A 114 -6.98 -25.18 10.71
CA GLY A 114 -6.77 -26.62 10.84
C GLY A 114 -7.67 -27.24 11.92
N PRO A 115 -7.87 -28.57 11.91
CA PRO A 115 -8.67 -29.23 12.90
C PRO A 115 -8.05 -29.04 14.29
N THR A 116 -8.82 -28.41 15.20
CA THR A 116 -8.53 -28.47 16.63
C THR A 116 -8.76 -29.90 17.08
N GLY A 117 -7.67 -30.59 17.47
CA GLY A 117 -7.77 -31.90 18.13
C GLY A 117 -8.58 -31.86 19.40
#